data_AF-A0A8K0UGY3-F1
#
_entry.id   AF-A0A8K0UGY3-F1
#
_cell.length_a   1.000
_cell.length_b   1.000
_cell.length_c   1.000
_cell.angle_alpha   90.00
_cell.angle_beta   90.00
_cell.angle_gamma   90.00
#
_symmetry.space_group_name_H-M   'P 1'
#
loop_
_entity.id
_entity.type
_entity.pdbx_description
1 polymer ?
#
loop_
_entity_poly.entity_id
_entity_poly.type
_entity_poly.pdbx_seq_one_letter_code
_entity_poly.pdbx_strand_id
1 'polypeptide(L)'
;PTKATIQLRLTKAEKGGDVGHTDWIAEGMAIQEAQILLKAQIKKAGKRPTVADATAIESRRNRLQNRIDAFQEQSSRHFPEDLQALNFVEETYDATLDSVDFADPNVELDPEEFNNANSTPAYVPPERQPLHLPSAVIIAQPSPLLTTLRAKEYQLRLGQINDALKNMRLGIAHRAFLYRKTVRPTRGYTGVTRAHRLVQNVSQSVSKDARIYNAAFAAMKRAACPEDASVVSLYRPVRTADLKADTAALDFNQPGNRNTSLSWIWSVNHGDDSPDEMVEAMISVARVSFLRAWARLERWKEEEVLVSNEVDWVRRFFQFQQNTWRVRASGIGTDGQRAYAAREAAMWEGLTDQAADTLARLQPIRARIHQVFAIQHGGTTEAAGVSSNSPAALSQPEVDTTQPETRIPQPPSL
;
A
#
# COMPACT_ATOMS: atom_id res chain seq x y z
N PRO A 1 -13.63 2.98 9.79
CA PRO A 1 -14.31 2.65 11.07
C PRO A 1 -13.59 1.48 11.75
N THR A 2 -13.46 1.52 13.07
CA THR A 2 -12.80 0.47 13.88
C THR A 2 -13.69 -0.77 14.04
N LYS A 3 -13.12 -1.93 14.37
CA LYS A 3 -13.91 -3.14 14.67
C LYS A 3 -14.91 -2.90 15.80
N ALA A 4 -14.49 -2.21 16.86
CA ALA A 4 -15.32 -1.93 18.02
C ALA A 4 -16.55 -1.07 17.69
N THR A 5 -16.38 -0.05 16.84
CA THR A 5 -17.51 0.80 16.41
C THR A 5 -18.49 0.03 15.52
N ILE A 6 -17.98 -0.84 14.65
CA ILE A 6 -18.81 -1.71 13.81
C ILE A 6 -19.55 -2.74 14.66
N GLN A 7 -18.88 -3.38 15.61
CA GLN A 7 -19.49 -4.35 16.52
C GLN A 7 -20.64 -3.70 17.30
N LEU A 8 -20.42 -2.52 17.89
CA LEU A 8 -21.46 -1.79 18.62
C LEU A 8 -22.67 -1.45 17.73
N ARG A 9 -22.42 -1.06 16.48
CA ARG A 9 -23.51 -0.76 15.53
C ARG A 9 -24.30 -2.02 15.17
N LEU A 10 -23.60 -3.13 14.93
CA LEU A 10 -24.21 -4.40 14.56
C LEU A 10 -25.01 -4.99 15.72
N THR A 11 -24.46 -5.05 16.93
CA THR A 11 -25.17 -5.56 18.11
C THR A 11 -26.42 -4.76 18.43
N LYS A 12 -26.39 -3.42 18.27
CA LYS A 12 -27.58 -2.56 18.42
C LYS A 12 -28.66 -2.81 17.36
N ALA A 13 -28.27 -3.28 16.18
CA ALA A 13 -29.19 -3.55 15.08
C ALA A 13 -29.88 -4.92 15.19
N GLU A 14 -29.33 -5.84 15.98
CA GLU A 14 -29.88 -7.19 16.15
C GLU A 14 -31.21 -7.17 16.91
N LYS A 15 -32.19 -7.94 16.41
CA LYS A 15 -33.53 -8.09 17.01
C LYS A 15 -34.02 -9.52 16.86
N GLY A 16 -34.84 -10.00 17.80
CA GLY A 16 -35.47 -11.33 17.71
C GLY A 16 -34.45 -12.47 17.64
N GLY A 17 -34.59 -13.34 16.63
CA GLY A 17 -33.71 -14.50 16.43
C GLY A 17 -32.28 -14.17 15.96
N ASP A 18 -31.99 -12.90 15.64
CA ASP A 18 -30.66 -12.46 15.21
C ASP A 18 -29.72 -12.05 16.35
N VAL A 19 -30.22 -12.04 17.59
CA VAL A 19 -29.48 -11.56 18.77
C VAL A 19 -28.33 -12.50 19.11
N GLY A 20 -27.14 -11.93 19.25
CA GLY A 20 -25.93 -12.64 19.67
C GLY A 20 -25.08 -13.17 18.52
N HIS A 21 -25.56 -13.08 17.27
CA HIS A 21 -24.77 -13.47 16.09
C HIS A 21 -23.47 -12.65 15.96
N THR A 22 -23.55 -11.33 16.19
CA THR A 22 -22.39 -10.45 16.08
C THR A 22 -21.34 -10.78 17.14
N ASP A 23 -21.74 -10.99 18.39
CA ASP A 23 -20.82 -11.30 19.48
C ASP A 23 -20.20 -12.69 19.33
N TRP A 24 -20.99 -13.66 18.88
CA TRP A 24 -20.47 -15.00 18.54
C TRP A 24 -19.41 -14.92 17.43
N ILE A 25 -19.68 -14.22 16.31
CA ILE A 25 -18.69 -14.04 15.24
C ILE A 25 -17.44 -13.32 15.78
N ALA A 26 -17.62 -12.28 16.60
CA ALA A 26 -16.51 -11.52 17.19
C ALA A 26 -15.61 -12.39 18.09
N GLU A 27 -16.19 -13.32 18.86
CA GLU A 27 -15.45 -14.30 19.66
C GLU A 27 -14.68 -15.28 18.76
N GLY A 28 -15.31 -15.81 17.70
CA GLY A 28 -14.62 -16.67 16.72
C GLY A 28 -13.43 -15.97 16.06
N MET A 29 -13.57 -14.68 15.71
CA MET A 29 -12.47 -13.85 15.22
C MET A 29 -11.35 -13.70 16.27
N ALA A 30 -11.70 -13.56 17.56
CA ALA A 30 -10.71 -13.45 18.64
C ALA A 30 -9.99 -14.79 18.91
N ILE A 31 -10.66 -15.93 18.72
CA ILE A 31 -10.03 -17.25 18.77
C ILE A 31 -9.07 -17.41 17.59
N GLN A 32 -9.47 -16.99 16.39
CA GLN A 32 -8.60 -17.01 15.21
C GLN A 32 -7.34 -16.15 15.41
N GLU A 33 -7.47 -14.94 15.97
CA GLU A 33 -6.32 -14.13 16.34
C GLU A 33 -5.40 -14.87 17.33
N ALA A 34 -5.97 -15.54 18.33
CA ALA A 34 -5.18 -16.35 19.27
C ALA A 34 -4.46 -17.53 18.59
N GLN A 35 -5.09 -18.21 17.63
CA GLN A 35 -4.44 -19.24 16.81
C GLN A 35 -3.24 -18.66 16.05
N ILE A 36 -3.41 -17.53 15.37
CA ILE A 36 -2.33 -16.85 14.62
C ILE A 36 -1.15 -16.51 15.53
N LEU A 37 -1.43 -15.98 16.73
CA LEU A 37 -0.40 -15.62 17.70
C LEU A 37 0.32 -16.84 18.28
N LEU A 38 -0.39 -17.94 18.52
CA LEU A 38 0.20 -19.16 19.02
C LEU A 38 1.10 -19.82 17.95
N LYS A 39 0.66 -19.88 16.68
CA LYS A 39 1.49 -20.34 15.55
C LYS A 39 2.82 -19.56 15.50
N ALA A 40 2.74 -18.24 15.62
CA ALA A 40 3.92 -17.38 15.63
C ALA A 40 4.86 -17.65 16.81
N GLN A 41 4.31 -17.87 18.00
CA GLN A 41 5.11 -18.18 19.19
C GLN A 41 5.80 -19.54 19.08
N ILE A 42 5.10 -20.56 18.59
CA ILE A 42 5.65 -21.90 18.38
C ILE A 42 6.84 -21.83 17.43
N LYS A 43 6.69 -21.12 16.31
CA LYS A 43 7.79 -20.91 15.35
C LYS A 43 8.98 -20.19 16.00
N LYS A 44 8.73 -19.14 16.78
CA LYS A 44 9.79 -18.39 17.48
C LYS A 44 10.55 -19.26 18.49
N ALA A 45 9.89 -20.22 19.12
CA ALA A 45 10.52 -21.14 20.07
C ALA A 45 11.41 -22.21 19.38
N GLY A 46 11.22 -22.43 18.08
CA GLY A 46 12.07 -23.29 17.25
C GLY A 46 11.94 -24.78 17.56
N LYS A 47 12.88 -25.58 17.02
CA LYS A 47 12.88 -27.06 17.13
C LYS A 47 13.14 -27.56 18.57
N ARG A 48 13.85 -26.78 19.39
CA ARG A 48 14.24 -27.14 20.76
C ARG A 48 13.90 -26.00 21.72
N PRO A 49 12.61 -25.82 22.05
CA PRO A 49 12.18 -24.78 22.98
C PRO A 49 12.77 -25.03 24.37
N THR A 50 12.99 -23.97 25.15
CA THR A 50 13.32 -24.12 26.56
C THR A 50 12.14 -24.78 27.30
N VAL A 51 12.38 -25.42 28.45
CA VAL A 51 11.29 -26.02 29.25
C VAL A 51 10.23 -24.97 29.58
N ALA A 52 10.65 -23.75 29.93
CA ALA A 52 9.74 -22.63 30.20
C ALA A 52 8.88 -22.26 28.98
N ASP A 53 9.48 -22.18 27.78
CA ASP A 53 8.75 -21.88 26.55
C ASP A 53 7.78 -23.00 26.18
N ALA A 54 8.21 -24.26 26.32
CA ALA A 54 7.38 -25.44 26.06
C ALA A 54 6.16 -25.48 26.99
N THR A 55 6.34 -25.25 28.30
CA THR A 55 5.24 -25.17 29.27
C THR A 55 4.30 -24.00 28.96
N ALA A 56 4.83 -22.86 28.54
CA ALA A 56 4.03 -21.69 28.16
C ALA A 56 3.20 -21.94 26.89
N ILE A 57 3.77 -22.62 25.88
CA ILE A 57 3.05 -23.04 24.67
C ILE A 57 1.93 -24.00 25.03
N GLU A 58 2.20 -25.03 25.83
CA GLU A 58 1.21 -26.04 26.18
C GLU A 58 0.06 -25.45 27.02
N SER A 59 0.38 -24.56 27.96
CA SER A 59 -0.64 -23.82 28.72
C SER A 59 -1.54 -22.98 27.81
N ARG A 60 -0.98 -22.39 26.74
CA ARG A 60 -1.77 -21.63 25.75
C ARG A 60 -2.60 -22.53 24.85
N ARG A 61 -2.09 -23.70 24.45
CA ARG A 61 -2.85 -24.72 23.72
C ARG A 61 -4.09 -25.16 24.50
N ASN A 62 -3.94 -25.50 25.78
CA ASN A 62 -5.07 -25.93 26.62
C ASN A 62 -6.14 -24.84 26.73
N ARG A 63 -5.74 -23.56 26.95
CA ARG A 63 -6.69 -22.44 26.98
C ARG A 63 -7.37 -22.22 25.63
N LEU A 64 -6.64 -22.38 24.54
CA LEU A 64 -7.16 -22.22 23.20
C LEU A 64 -8.15 -23.34 22.86
N GLN A 65 -7.82 -24.60 23.18
CA GLN A 65 -8.71 -25.74 23.00
C GLN A 65 -10.05 -25.53 23.71
N ASN A 66 -10.02 -25.16 25.00
CA ASN A 66 -11.24 -24.89 25.76
C ASN A 66 -12.11 -23.78 25.12
N ARG A 67 -11.49 -22.74 24.54
CA ARG A 67 -12.22 -21.69 23.83
C ARG A 67 -12.79 -22.19 22.50
N ILE A 68 -12.06 -23.03 21.77
CA ILE A 68 -12.52 -23.64 20.52
C ILE A 68 -13.71 -24.54 20.79
N ASP A 69 -13.62 -25.42 21.79
CA ASP A 69 -14.70 -26.36 22.13
C ASP A 69 -15.97 -25.61 22.52
N ALA A 70 -15.85 -24.58 23.38
CA ALA A 70 -16.97 -23.72 23.76
C ALA A 70 -17.58 -22.96 22.56
N PHE A 71 -16.74 -22.46 21.66
CA PHE A 71 -17.20 -21.78 20.45
C PHE A 71 -17.93 -22.71 19.49
N GLN A 72 -17.42 -23.93 19.31
CA GLN A 72 -18.02 -24.96 18.45
C GLN A 72 -19.35 -25.46 19.01
N GLU A 73 -19.47 -25.64 20.34
CA GLU A 73 -20.74 -25.96 21.00
C GLU A 73 -21.79 -24.87 20.73
N GLN A 74 -21.42 -23.60 20.89
CA GLN A 74 -22.29 -22.45 20.59
C GLN A 74 -22.64 -22.31 19.11
N SER A 75 -21.79 -22.80 18.21
CA SER A 75 -22.02 -22.72 16.76
C SER A 75 -23.36 -23.36 16.36
N SER A 76 -23.76 -24.47 16.97
CA SER A 76 -25.03 -25.15 16.65
C SER A 76 -26.27 -24.28 16.91
N ARG A 77 -26.20 -23.36 17.89
CA ARG A 77 -27.28 -22.45 18.25
C ARG A 77 -27.42 -21.29 17.26
N HIS A 78 -26.29 -20.80 16.76
CA HIS A 78 -26.25 -19.65 15.84
C HIS A 78 -26.29 -20.07 14.37
N PHE A 79 -25.87 -21.30 14.10
CA PHE A 79 -25.72 -21.86 12.76
C PHE A 79 -26.04 -23.36 12.79
N PRO A 80 -27.33 -23.74 12.69
CA PRO A 80 -27.78 -25.13 12.80
C PRO A 80 -27.54 -25.99 11.55
N GLU A 81 -26.81 -25.49 10.54
CA GLU A 81 -26.43 -26.29 9.37
C GLU A 81 -25.32 -27.29 9.73
N ASP A 82 -25.37 -28.50 9.17
CA ASP A 82 -24.46 -29.59 9.50
C ASP A 82 -23.04 -29.30 8.95
N LEU A 83 -22.17 -28.78 9.81
CA LEU A 83 -20.87 -28.19 9.49
C LEU A 83 -19.81 -29.21 9.02
N GLN A 84 -20.08 -30.51 9.17
CA GLN A 84 -19.12 -31.58 8.87
C GLN A 84 -18.82 -31.75 7.37
N ALA A 85 -19.65 -31.19 6.48
CA ALA A 85 -19.57 -31.40 5.04
C ALA A 85 -18.88 -30.25 4.25
N LEU A 86 -18.21 -29.31 4.93
CA LEU A 86 -17.74 -28.07 4.30
C LEU A 86 -16.24 -28.08 4.05
N ASN A 87 -15.84 -27.71 2.83
CA ASN A 87 -14.44 -27.52 2.48
C ASN A 87 -13.92 -26.29 3.25
N PHE A 88 -13.26 -26.51 4.39
CA PHE A 88 -12.64 -25.44 5.16
C PHE A 88 -11.30 -25.04 4.53
N VAL A 89 -11.06 -23.73 4.38
CA VAL A 89 -9.75 -23.21 3.95
C VAL A 89 -8.81 -23.16 5.14
N GLU A 90 -7.70 -23.89 5.08
CA GLU A 90 -6.56 -23.61 5.95
C GLU A 90 -5.99 -22.25 5.55
N GLU A 91 -6.05 -21.27 6.45
CA GLU A 91 -5.48 -19.95 6.18
C GLU A 91 -3.97 -20.06 5.97
N THR A 92 -3.52 -19.71 4.76
CA THR A 92 -2.13 -19.73 4.36
C THR A 92 -1.33 -18.78 5.23
N TYR A 93 -0.48 -19.35 6.07
CA TYR A 93 0.48 -18.62 6.88
C TYR A 93 1.64 -18.12 6.00
N ASP A 94 1.85 -16.81 5.95
CA ASP A 94 3.01 -16.22 5.28
C ASP A 94 4.22 -16.20 6.24
N ALA A 95 5.12 -17.17 6.05
CA ALA A 95 6.33 -17.33 6.84
C ALA A 95 7.33 -16.17 6.66
N THR A 96 7.21 -15.38 5.59
CA THR A 96 8.16 -14.31 5.25
C THR A 96 8.01 -13.07 6.13
N LEU A 97 6.82 -12.84 6.71
CA LEU A 97 6.52 -11.68 7.59
C LEU A 97 7.37 -11.60 8.86
N ASP A 98 8.18 -12.62 9.12
CA ASP A 98 9.06 -12.72 10.29
C ASP A 98 10.48 -12.20 10.01
N SER A 99 10.85 -12.06 8.73
CA SER A 99 12.21 -11.68 8.31
C SER A 99 12.39 -10.17 8.11
N VAL A 100 11.44 -9.34 8.57
CA VAL A 100 11.29 -7.96 8.09
C VAL A 100 12.43 -7.04 8.53
N ASP A 101 13.20 -7.34 9.58
CA ASP A 101 14.28 -6.41 10.00
C ASP A 101 15.62 -7.00 10.41
N PHE A 102 15.78 -8.31 10.62
CA PHE A 102 17.11 -8.92 10.75
C PHE A 102 17.01 -10.38 10.29
N ALA A 103 17.48 -10.66 9.07
CA ALA A 103 17.94 -12.00 8.76
C ALA A 103 19.12 -12.26 9.70
N ASP A 104 18.93 -13.10 10.71
CA ASP A 104 20.07 -13.85 11.22
C ASP A 104 20.56 -14.69 10.03
N PRO A 105 21.77 -14.44 9.49
CA PRO A 105 22.26 -15.15 8.32
C PRO A 105 22.44 -16.66 8.57
N ASN A 106 22.29 -17.13 9.82
CA ASN A 106 22.35 -18.54 10.18
C ASN A 106 20.99 -19.24 10.27
N VAL A 107 19.87 -18.57 9.98
CA VAL A 107 18.56 -19.24 9.89
C VAL A 107 18.30 -19.60 8.44
N GLU A 108 18.86 -20.73 8.01
CA GLU A 108 18.45 -21.39 6.77
C GLU A 108 16.97 -21.78 6.92
N LEU A 109 16.12 -21.16 6.10
CA LEU A 109 14.75 -21.62 5.89
C LEU A 109 14.84 -22.88 5.02
N ASP A 110 14.83 -24.03 5.69
CA ASP A 110 14.82 -25.34 5.05
C ASP A 110 13.50 -25.51 4.26
N PRO A 111 13.54 -25.63 2.92
CA PRO A 111 12.32 -25.73 2.09
C PRO A 111 11.49 -26.99 2.38
N GLU A 112 12.06 -27.97 3.10
CA GLU A 112 11.37 -29.22 3.44
C GLU A 112 10.38 -29.09 4.63
N GLU A 113 10.24 -27.92 5.26
CA GLU A 113 9.31 -27.70 6.39
C GLU A 113 7.82 -27.89 6.07
N PHE A 114 7.44 -28.11 4.81
CA PHE A 114 6.03 -28.30 4.41
C PHE A 114 5.54 -29.76 4.41
N ASN A 115 6.43 -30.76 4.48
CA ASN A 115 6.02 -32.16 4.34
C ASN A 115 6.52 -33.02 5.50
N ASN A 116 5.87 -32.88 6.67
CA ASN A 116 5.84 -33.99 7.62
C ASN A 116 4.41 -34.57 7.69
N ALA A 117 3.99 -35.13 6.55
CA ALA A 117 2.70 -35.76 6.34
C ALA A 117 2.71 -37.27 6.62
N ASN A 118 3.54 -37.74 7.56
CA ASN A 118 3.53 -39.13 8.00
C ASN A 118 3.30 -39.20 9.51
N SER A 119 2.04 -39.00 9.91
CA SER A 119 1.54 -39.44 11.22
C SER A 119 0.06 -39.77 11.06
N THR A 120 -0.29 -40.99 11.48
CA THR A 120 -1.64 -41.55 11.66
C THR A 120 -2.73 -40.52 12.04
N PRO A 121 -3.98 -40.67 11.57
CA PRO A 121 -5.04 -39.69 11.81
C PRO A 121 -5.50 -39.75 13.27
N ALA A 122 -5.45 -38.64 14.03
CA ALA A 122 -6.36 -38.42 15.17
C ALA A 122 -6.23 -37.06 15.89
N TYR A 123 -5.07 -36.38 15.88
CA TYR A 123 -4.91 -35.14 16.67
C TYR A 123 -4.46 -33.95 15.80
N VAL A 124 -5.36 -32.97 15.65
CA VAL A 124 -5.04 -31.65 15.08
C VAL A 124 -4.81 -30.70 16.25
N PRO A 125 -3.63 -30.05 16.36
CA PRO A 125 -3.37 -29.14 17.46
C PRO A 125 -4.28 -27.90 17.38
N PRO A 126 -4.62 -27.26 18.52
CA PRO A 126 -5.63 -26.20 18.57
C PRO A 126 -5.28 -24.99 17.71
N GLU A 127 -3.99 -24.68 17.51
CA GLU A 127 -3.56 -23.61 16.61
C GLU A 127 -3.85 -23.90 15.12
N ARG A 128 -4.09 -25.15 14.72
CA ARG A 128 -4.41 -25.57 13.34
C ARG A 128 -5.84 -26.06 13.16
N GLN A 129 -6.62 -26.19 14.24
CA GLN A 129 -8.00 -26.64 14.18
C GLN A 129 -8.86 -25.63 13.39
N PRO A 130 -9.70 -26.08 12.43
CA PRO A 130 -10.60 -25.19 11.71
C PRO A 130 -11.66 -24.58 12.64
N LEU A 131 -11.95 -23.30 12.44
CA LEU A 131 -13.03 -22.60 13.16
C LEU A 131 -14.26 -22.49 12.27
N HIS A 132 -15.43 -22.72 12.86
CA HIS A 132 -16.73 -22.63 12.18
C HIS A 132 -17.19 -21.18 12.02
N LEU A 133 -16.37 -20.35 11.37
CA LEU A 133 -16.74 -18.98 11.01
C LEU A 133 -17.51 -18.95 9.68
N PRO A 134 -18.47 -18.02 9.50
CA PRO A 134 -19.26 -17.92 8.26
C PRO A 134 -18.43 -17.83 6.97
N SER A 135 -17.27 -17.18 7.01
CA SER A 135 -16.30 -17.06 5.91
C SER A 135 -15.47 -18.32 5.67
N ALA A 136 -15.37 -19.21 6.66
CA ALA A 136 -14.65 -20.48 6.57
C ALA A 136 -15.45 -21.56 5.85
N VAL A 137 -16.79 -21.45 5.89
CA VAL A 137 -17.74 -22.30 5.21
C VAL A 137 -17.71 -22.04 3.70
N ILE A 138 -17.37 -23.03 2.86
CA ILE A 138 -17.47 -22.93 1.39
C ILE A 138 -18.67 -23.75 0.91
N ILE A 139 -19.70 -23.07 0.41
CA ILE A 139 -20.93 -23.68 -0.15
C ILE A 139 -21.29 -22.93 -1.43
N ALA A 140 -21.70 -23.66 -2.46
CA ALA A 140 -22.10 -23.09 -3.75
C ALA A 140 -23.37 -22.21 -3.65
N GLN A 141 -24.33 -22.61 -2.82
CA GLN A 141 -25.58 -21.88 -2.57
C GLN A 141 -25.76 -21.67 -1.06
N PRO A 142 -25.33 -20.52 -0.51
CA PRO A 142 -25.48 -20.24 0.91
C PRO A 142 -26.96 -20.02 1.27
N SER A 143 -27.38 -20.49 2.43
CA SER A 143 -28.72 -20.17 2.95
C SER A 143 -28.87 -18.66 3.24
N PRO A 144 -30.12 -18.15 3.38
CA PRO A 144 -30.36 -16.76 3.78
C PRO A 144 -29.70 -16.40 5.12
N LEU A 145 -29.67 -17.35 6.07
CA LEU A 145 -29.00 -17.18 7.36
C LEU A 145 -27.49 -17.04 7.18
N LEU A 146 -26.86 -17.97 6.44
CA LEU A 146 -25.41 -17.92 6.18
C LEU A 146 -25.00 -16.61 5.47
N THR A 147 -25.82 -16.16 4.52
CA THR A 147 -25.60 -14.89 3.81
C THR A 147 -25.63 -13.71 4.78
N THR A 148 -26.58 -13.70 5.72
CA THR A 148 -26.70 -12.66 6.76
C THR A 148 -25.50 -12.68 7.72
N LEU A 149 -25.07 -13.87 8.16
CA LEU A 149 -23.90 -14.03 9.02
C LEU A 149 -22.61 -13.60 8.32
N ARG A 150 -22.44 -13.95 7.03
CA ARG A 150 -21.30 -13.48 6.21
C ARG A 150 -21.29 -11.97 6.04
N ALA A 151 -22.44 -11.33 5.84
CA ALA A 151 -22.52 -9.88 5.76
C ALA A 151 -22.10 -9.20 7.08
N LYS A 152 -22.51 -9.76 8.23
CA LYS A 152 -22.03 -9.30 9.55
C LYS A 152 -20.53 -9.51 9.72
N GLU A 153 -20.02 -10.70 9.39
CA GLU A 153 -18.59 -11.01 9.46
C GLU A 153 -17.79 -10.07 8.54
N TYR A 154 -18.20 -9.87 7.29
CA TYR A 154 -17.55 -8.97 6.34
C TYR A 154 -17.33 -7.57 6.95
N GLN A 155 -18.36 -7.00 7.58
CA GLN A 155 -18.26 -5.69 8.22
C GLN A 155 -17.30 -5.72 9.42
N LEU A 156 -17.36 -6.75 10.27
CA LEU A 156 -16.41 -6.91 11.37
C LEU A 156 -14.96 -7.07 10.88
N ARG A 157 -14.75 -7.81 9.78
CA ARG A 157 -13.45 -7.99 9.12
C ARG A 157 -12.92 -6.69 8.56
N LEU A 158 -13.77 -5.87 7.93
CA LEU A 158 -13.40 -4.53 7.48
C LEU A 158 -12.89 -3.67 8.65
N GLY A 159 -13.56 -3.72 9.80
CA GLY A 159 -13.11 -3.05 11.02
C GLY A 159 -11.76 -3.59 11.53
N GLN A 160 -11.61 -4.91 11.58
CA GLN A 160 -10.38 -5.60 12.01
C GLN A 160 -9.18 -5.24 11.11
N ILE A 161 -9.41 -5.18 9.80
CA ILE A 161 -8.43 -4.78 8.77
C ILE A 161 -7.98 -3.34 8.99
N ASN A 162 -8.91 -2.42 9.23
CA ASN A 162 -8.60 -1.02 9.50
C ASN A 162 -7.80 -0.84 10.80
N ASP A 163 -8.19 -1.54 11.87
CA ASP A 163 -7.47 -1.51 13.15
C ASP A 163 -6.05 -2.06 12.97
N ALA A 164 -5.88 -3.18 12.25
CA ALA A 164 -4.57 -3.75 11.96
C ALA A 164 -3.71 -2.82 11.10
N LEU A 165 -4.27 -2.17 10.07
CA LEU A 165 -3.58 -1.16 9.26
C LEU A 165 -3.10 0.02 10.10
N LYS A 166 -3.97 0.55 10.95
CA LYS A 166 -3.65 1.65 11.87
C LYS A 166 -2.49 1.25 12.79
N ASN A 167 -2.57 0.08 13.41
CA ASN A 167 -1.52 -0.42 14.31
C ASN A 167 -0.20 -0.65 13.58
N MET A 168 -0.22 -1.19 12.36
CA MET A 168 0.99 -1.33 11.53
C MET A 168 1.63 0.03 11.22
N ARG A 169 0.85 1.03 10.82
CA ARG A 169 1.35 2.39 10.55
C ARG A 169 1.98 3.02 11.80
N LEU A 170 1.29 2.94 12.94
CA LEU A 170 1.77 3.41 14.23
C LEU A 170 3.07 2.70 14.64
N GLY A 171 3.13 1.38 14.48
CA GLY A 171 4.33 0.59 14.77
C GLY A 171 5.51 0.96 13.87
N ILE A 172 5.28 1.14 12.57
CA ILE A 172 6.33 1.57 11.62
C ILE A 172 6.82 2.98 11.96
N ALA A 173 5.92 3.91 12.25
CA ALA A 173 6.26 5.28 12.67
C ALA A 173 7.01 5.30 14.01
N HIS A 174 6.59 4.49 14.98
CA HIS A 174 7.29 4.36 16.27
C HIS A 174 8.68 3.75 16.09
N ARG A 175 8.82 2.74 15.22
CA ARG A 175 10.13 2.16 14.89
C ARG A 175 11.08 3.21 14.31
N ALA A 176 10.59 4.00 13.37
CA ALA A 176 11.32 5.13 12.80
C ALA A 176 11.76 6.15 13.86
N PHE A 177 10.83 6.53 14.76
CA PHE A 177 11.11 7.41 15.88
C PHE A 177 12.20 6.85 16.80
N LEU A 178 12.11 5.56 17.17
CA LEU A 178 13.13 4.88 17.99
C LEU A 178 14.50 4.91 17.31
N TYR A 179 14.58 4.65 16.01
CA TYR A 179 15.86 4.75 15.29
C TYR A 179 16.47 6.15 15.41
N ARG A 180 15.67 7.20 15.20
CA ARG A 180 16.14 8.59 15.26
C ARG A 180 16.52 9.05 16.67
N LYS A 181 15.68 8.76 17.66
CA LYS A 181 15.78 9.33 19.02
C LYS A 181 16.52 8.44 20.01
N THR A 182 16.51 7.13 19.81
CA THR A 182 17.13 6.18 20.74
C THR A 182 18.34 5.49 20.13
N VAL A 183 18.25 4.89 18.94
CA VAL A 183 19.36 4.10 18.37
C VAL A 183 20.51 4.98 17.93
N ARG A 184 20.28 5.96 17.04
CA ARG A 184 21.34 6.83 16.48
C ARG A 184 22.11 7.64 17.54
N PRO A 185 21.47 8.24 18.57
CA PRO A 185 22.19 9.04 19.56
C PRO A 185 22.90 8.23 20.63
N THR A 186 22.47 6.99 20.88
CA THR A 186 23.02 6.16 21.95
C THR A 186 24.44 5.71 21.62
N ARG A 187 25.32 5.80 22.62
CA ARG A 187 26.71 5.33 22.55
C ARG A 187 26.91 4.18 23.54
N GLY A 188 27.87 3.31 23.22
CA GLY A 188 28.23 2.17 24.06
C GLY A 188 27.37 0.93 23.83
N TYR A 189 27.99 -0.24 23.99
CA TYR A 189 27.43 -1.54 23.62
C TYR A 189 26.08 -1.86 24.31
N THR A 190 25.99 -1.63 25.61
CA THR A 190 24.79 -1.95 26.41
C THR A 190 23.60 -1.07 26.05
N GLY A 191 23.83 0.24 25.85
CA GLY A 191 22.81 1.18 25.42
C GLY A 191 22.29 0.86 24.02
N VAL A 192 23.20 0.60 23.08
CA VAL A 192 22.87 0.20 21.70
C VAL A 192 22.03 -1.09 21.70
N THR A 193 22.46 -2.12 22.44
CA THR A 193 21.72 -3.39 22.54
C THR A 193 20.29 -3.18 23.06
N ARG A 194 20.11 -2.34 24.10
CA ARG A 194 18.78 -2.02 24.64
C ARG A 194 17.92 -1.26 23.61
N ALA A 195 18.49 -0.30 22.90
CA ALA A 195 17.78 0.45 21.86
C ALA A 195 17.33 -0.47 20.71
N HIS A 196 18.20 -1.40 20.25
CA HIS A 196 17.83 -2.40 19.26
C HIS A 196 16.75 -3.37 19.76
N ARG A 197 16.77 -3.74 21.05
CA ARG A 197 15.70 -4.56 21.64
C ARG A 197 14.35 -3.85 21.63
N LEU A 198 14.30 -2.54 21.87
CA LEU A 198 13.06 -1.76 21.74
C LEU A 198 12.53 -1.78 20.31
N VAL A 199 13.41 -1.56 19.33
CA VAL A 199 13.07 -1.67 17.90
C VAL A 199 12.55 -3.06 17.54
N GLN A 200 13.18 -4.12 18.07
CA GLN A 200 12.77 -5.49 17.83
C GLN A 200 11.37 -5.78 18.39
N ASN A 201 11.05 -5.26 19.59
CA ASN A 201 9.72 -5.41 20.19
C ASN A 201 8.63 -4.74 19.33
N VAL A 202 8.88 -3.52 18.84
CA VAL A 202 7.94 -2.81 17.95
C VAL A 202 7.77 -3.56 16.64
N SER A 203 8.86 -4.10 16.08
CA SER A 203 8.82 -4.88 14.83
C SER A 203 8.01 -6.17 14.99
N GLN A 204 8.10 -6.84 16.14
CA GLN A 204 7.25 -8.00 16.46
C GLN A 204 5.76 -7.63 16.53
N SER A 205 5.42 -6.43 17.03
CA SER A 205 4.04 -5.94 17.00
C SER A 205 3.56 -5.72 15.56
N VAL A 206 4.38 -5.07 14.72
CA VAL A 206 4.05 -4.85 13.30
C VAL A 206 3.83 -6.18 12.56
N SER A 207 4.71 -7.17 12.74
CA SER A 207 4.53 -8.50 12.14
C SER A 207 3.27 -9.21 12.67
N LYS A 208 2.94 -9.04 13.95
CA LYS A 208 1.67 -9.55 14.51
C LYS A 208 0.48 -8.94 13.77
N ASP A 209 0.43 -7.61 13.67
CA ASP A 209 -0.70 -6.90 13.06
C ASP A 209 -0.81 -7.21 11.56
N ALA A 210 0.31 -7.41 10.87
CA ALA A 210 0.33 -7.85 9.47
C ALA A 210 -0.28 -9.25 9.24
N ARG A 211 -0.01 -10.20 10.16
CA ARG A 211 -0.62 -11.54 10.07
C ARG A 211 -2.13 -11.48 10.30
N ILE A 212 -2.56 -10.70 11.30
CA ILE A 212 -3.99 -10.47 11.57
C ILE A 212 -4.65 -9.82 10.36
N TYR A 213 -4.02 -8.80 9.78
CA TYR A 213 -4.49 -8.15 8.56
C TYR A 213 -4.68 -9.14 7.41
N ASN A 214 -3.67 -9.95 7.10
CA ASN A 214 -3.74 -10.85 5.94
C ASN A 214 -4.78 -11.96 6.12
N ALA A 215 -4.90 -12.52 7.32
CA ALA A 215 -5.96 -13.47 7.65
C ALA A 215 -7.35 -12.83 7.54
N ALA A 216 -7.53 -11.64 8.13
CA ALA A 216 -8.77 -10.89 8.06
C ALA A 216 -9.14 -10.51 6.61
N PHE A 217 -8.16 -10.14 5.80
CA PHE A 217 -8.34 -9.80 4.38
C PHE A 217 -8.77 -11.02 3.55
N ALA A 218 -8.18 -12.19 3.80
CA ALA A 218 -8.60 -13.44 3.16
C ALA A 218 -10.04 -13.84 3.56
N ALA A 219 -10.39 -13.69 4.84
CA ALA A 219 -11.76 -13.91 5.33
C ALA A 219 -12.76 -12.89 4.74
N MET A 220 -12.40 -11.60 4.69
CA MET A 220 -13.22 -10.54 4.11
C MET A 220 -13.52 -10.84 2.64
N LYS A 221 -12.54 -11.26 1.84
CA LYS A 221 -12.75 -11.65 0.44
C LYS A 221 -13.72 -12.80 0.27
N ARG A 222 -13.71 -13.78 1.19
CA ARG A 222 -14.60 -14.94 1.15
C ARG A 222 -16.03 -14.57 1.58
N ALA A 223 -16.17 -13.63 2.50
CA ALA A 223 -17.46 -13.17 3.01
C ALA A 223 -18.11 -12.07 2.16
N ALA A 224 -17.35 -11.39 1.29
CA ALA A 224 -17.81 -10.27 0.48
C ALA A 224 -18.84 -10.67 -0.58
N CYS A 225 -19.82 -9.80 -0.81
CA CYS A 225 -20.76 -9.89 -1.91
C CYS A 225 -20.21 -9.18 -3.17
N PRO A 226 -20.75 -9.42 -4.38
CA PRO A 226 -20.32 -8.72 -5.59
C PRO A 226 -20.40 -7.18 -5.50
N GLU A 227 -21.37 -6.66 -4.74
CA GLU A 227 -21.55 -5.22 -4.49
C GLU A 227 -20.37 -4.59 -3.73
N ASP A 228 -19.67 -5.39 -2.91
CA ASP A 228 -18.54 -4.96 -2.09
C ASP A 228 -17.21 -4.92 -2.87
N ALA A 229 -17.19 -5.33 -4.14
CA ALA A 229 -15.97 -5.45 -4.93
C ALA A 229 -15.16 -4.14 -4.99
N SER A 230 -15.85 -2.99 -5.02
CA SER A 230 -15.22 -1.67 -5.00
C SER A 230 -14.43 -1.44 -3.70
N VAL A 231 -15.03 -1.71 -2.54
CA VAL A 231 -14.40 -1.59 -1.22
C VAL A 231 -13.26 -2.58 -1.07
N VAL A 232 -13.45 -3.84 -1.47
CA VAL A 232 -12.41 -4.87 -1.41
C VAL A 232 -11.19 -4.49 -2.25
N SER A 233 -11.39 -3.83 -3.38
CA SER A 233 -10.30 -3.38 -4.28
C SER A 233 -9.36 -2.33 -3.66
N LEU A 234 -9.83 -1.61 -2.62
CA LEU A 234 -9.03 -0.61 -1.90
C LEU A 234 -7.93 -1.25 -1.04
N TYR A 235 -8.08 -2.53 -0.71
CA TYR A 235 -7.19 -3.27 0.18
C TYR A 235 -6.37 -4.29 -0.61
N ARG A 236 -5.15 -4.58 -0.14
CA ARG A 236 -4.19 -5.49 -0.80
C ARG A 236 -3.51 -6.38 0.23
N PRO A 237 -3.05 -7.59 -0.12
CA PRO A 237 -2.24 -8.39 0.81
C PRO A 237 -1.00 -7.61 1.22
N VAL A 238 -0.72 -7.56 2.53
CA VAL A 238 0.48 -6.93 3.08
C VAL A 238 1.66 -7.88 2.91
N ARG A 239 2.72 -7.39 2.28
CA ARG A 239 3.99 -8.12 2.11
C ARG A 239 5.06 -7.57 3.05
N THR A 240 6.13 -8.34 3.25
CA THR A 240 7.33 -7.90 3.99
C THR A 240 7.89 -6.58 3.47
N ALA A 241 7.92 -6.39 2.15
CA ALA A 241 8.37 -5.17 1.50
C ALA A 241 7.54 -3.94 1.91
N ASP A 242 6.25 -4.13 2.18
CA ASP A 242 5.33 -3.06 2.57
C ASP A 242 5.57 -2.60 4.02
N LEU A 243 6.13 -3.48 4.86
CA LEU A 243 6.39 -3.27 6.29
C LEU A 243 7.78 -2.69 6.60
N LYS A 244 8.62 -2.50 5.57
CA LYS A 244 9.91 -1.86 5.74
C LYS A 244 9.67 -0.43 6.20
N ALA A 245 10.05 -0.14 7.45
CA ALA A 245 10.31 1.21 7.88
C ALA A 245 11.53 1.65 7.10
N ASP A 246 11.30 2.28 5.97
CA ASP A 246 12.36 2.86 5.19
C ASP A 246 12.92 4.03 6.02
N THR A 247 13.84 3.69 6.92
CA THR A 247 14.56 4.64 7.77
C THR A 247 15.38 5.60 6.91
N ALA A 248 15.69 5.21 5.66
CA ALA A 248 16.24 6.06 4.61
C ALA A 248 15.15 6.97 4.00
N ALA A 249 13.90 6.52 3.85
CA ALA A 249 12.79 7.42 3.49
C ALA A 249 12.50 8.48 4.58
N LEU A 250 12.85 8.21 5.84
CA LEU A 250 12.85 9.17 6.96
C LEU A 250 14.13 9.99 7.07
N ASP A 251 15.26 9.49 6.55
CA ASP A 251 16.44 10.29 6.31
C ASP A 251 16.25 11.05 5.00
N PHE A 252 15.41 12.06 5.11
CA PHE A 252 14.89 12.80 3.97
C PHE A 252 15.99 13.37 3.05
N ASN A 253 17.20 13.54 3.54
CA ASN A 253 18.32 14.08 2.78
C ASN A 253 19.26 13.01 2.22
N GLN A 254 18.93 11.72 2.39
CA GLN A 254 19.78 10.64 1.88
C GLN A 254 19.74 10.58 0.34
N PRO A 255 20.91 10.66 -0.33
CA PRO A 255 21.00 10.51 -1.79
C PRO A 255 20.46 9.14 -2.23
N GLY A 256 19.75 9.11 -3.37
CA GLY A 256 19.21 7.86 -3.95
C GLY A 256 17.72 7.60 -3.69
N ASN A 257 17.08 8.33 -2.76
CA ASN A 257 15.65 8.16 -2.42
C ASN A 257 14.68 9.00 -3.26
N ARG A 258 15.09 9.45 -4.45
CA ARG A 258 14.26 10.30 -5.34
C ARG A 258 13.04 9.56 -5.88
N ASN A 259 13.16 8.25 -6.11
CA ASN A 259 12.15 7.42 -6.77
C ASN A 259 11.49 6.39 -5.85
N THR A 260 11.76 6.40 -4.53
CA THR A 260 11.10 5.47 -3.61
C THR A 260 9.63 5.86 -3.42
N SER A 261 8.74 5.02 -3.95
CA SER A 261 7.29 5.08 -3.67
C SER A 261 7.04 4.60 -2.24
N LEU A 262 6.22 5.34 -1.48
CA LEU A 262 5.73 4.78 -0.21
C LEU A 262 4.90 3.52 -0.49
N SER A 263 4.92 2.61 0.46
CA SER A 263 4.06 1.43 0.45
C SER A 263 2.58 1.84 0.39
N TRP A 264 1.77 1.05 -0.29
CA TRP A 264 0.32 1.27 -0.41
C TRP A 264 -0.39 1.32 0.95
N ILE A 265 0.22 0.75 2.00
CA ILE A 265 -0.32 0.82 3.36
C ILE A 265 -0.46 2.27 3.84
N TRP A 266 0.19 3.25 3.20
CA TRP A 266 0.11 4.68 3.55
C TRP A 266 -0.91 5.48 2.72
N SER A 267 -1.46 4.93 1.64
CA SER A 267 -2.34 5.66 0.73
C SER A 267 -3.83 5.56 1.07
N VAL A 268 -4.22 4.65 1.98
CA VAL A 268 -5.65 4.46 2.33
C VAL A 268 -6.02 5.41 3.47
N ASN A 269 -6.96 6.32 3.22
CA ASN A 269 -7.45 7.27 4.22
C ASN A 269 -8.27 6.54 5.29
N HIS A 270 -8.03 6.85 6.57
CA HIS A 270 -8.76 6.24 7.69
C HIS A 270 -9.14 7.34 8.67
N GLY A 271 -10.44 7.65 8.72
CA GLY A 271 -11.02 8.59 9.68
C GLY A 271 -10.60 8.31 11.12
N ASP A 272 -10.04 9.36 11.70
CA ASP A 272 -9.58 9.77 13.03
C ASP A 272 -9.71 8.90 14.33
N ASP A 273 -9.11 9.46 15.40
CA ASP A 273 -9.16 9.18 16.85
C ASP A 273 -8.12 8.18 17.43
N SER A 274 -6.96 8.67 17.89
CA SER A 274 -5.92 7.93 18.68
C SER A 274 -4.83 8.89 19.21
N PRO A 275 -4.09 8.59 20.31
CA PRO A 275 -3.42 9.62 21.14
C PRO A 275 -2.18 10.31 20.56
N ASP A 276 -1.94 11.52 21.09
CA ASP A 276 -1.23 12.65 20.48
C ASP A 276 0.23 12.42 20.04
N GLU A 277 1.05 11.66 20.78
CA GLU A 277 2.50 11.56 20.47
C GLU A 277 2.84 10.54 19.37
N MET A 278 2.16 9.38 19.35
CA MET A 278 2.36 8.37 18.30
C MET A 278 1.73 8.80 16.97
N VAL A 279 0.64 9.58 17.07
CA VAL A 279 0.03 10.27 15.94
C VAL A 279 0.98 11.31 15.37
N GLU A 280 1.74 12.07 16.17
CA GLU A 280 2.73 13.01 15.64
C GLU A 280 3.80 12.32 14.77
N ALA A 281 4.32 11.16 15.21
CA ALA A 281 5.29 10.39 14.43
C ALA A 281 4.70 9.86 13.12
N MET A 282 3.47 9.33 13.17
CA MET A 282 2.73 8.85 11.99
C MET A 282 2.40 10.01 11.03
N ILE A 283 1.93 11.13 11.56
CA ILE A 283 1.64 12.38 10.86
C ILE A 283 2.90 12.91 10.21
N SER A 284 4.04 12.90 10.88
CA SER A 284 5.31 13.35 10.32
C SER A 284 5.69 12.54 9.08
N VAL A 285 5.58 11.20 9.16
CA VAL A 285 5.84 10.30 8.02
C VAL A 285 4.86 10.56 6.88
N ALA A 286 3.55 10.57 7.18
CA ALA A 286 2.50 10.74 6.20
C ALA A 286 2.55 12.13 5.53
N ARG A 287 2.67 13.22 6.30
CA ARG A 287 2.75 14.60 5.79
C ARG A 287 3.99 14.82 4.92
N VAL A 288 5.18 14.40 5.37
CA VAL A 288 6.39 14.59 4.56
C VAL A 288 6.33 13.77 3.27
N SER A 289 5.76 12.56 3.33
CA SER A 289 5.56 11.75 2.13
C SER A 289 4.57 12.39 1.15
N PHE A 290 3.47 12.95 1.64
CA PHE A 290 2.49 13.67 0.84
C PHE A 290 3.12 14.90 0.18
N LEU A 291 3.82 15.74 0.95
CA LEU A 291 4.48 16.93 0.42
C LEU A 291 5.50 16.59 -0.67
N ARG A 292 6.21 15.45 -0.56
CA ARG A 292 7.11 14.98 -1.62
C ARG A 292 6.38 14.47 -2.84
N ALA A 293 5.30 13.70 -2.66
CA ALA A 293 4.49 13.23 -3.77
C ALA A 293 3.89 14.42 -4.52
N TRP A 294 3.41 15.43 -3.79
CA TRP A 294 2.91 16.68 -4.34
C TRP A 294 4.01 17.49 -5.03
N ALA A 295 5.16 17.69 -4.40
CA ALA A 295 6.29 18.39 -5.04
C ALA A 295 6.83 17.63 -6.26
N ARG A 296 6.75 16.30 -6.29
CA ARG A 296 7.03 15.50 -7.49
C ARG A 296 5.99 15.77 -8.56
N LEU A 297 4.71 15.72 -8.23
CA LEU A 297 3.63 16.00 -9.15
C LEU A 297 3.79 17.40 -9.78
N GLU A 298 3.99 18.43 -8.96
CA GLU A 298 4.19 19.80 -9.44
C GLU A 298 5.43 19.92 -10.33
N ARG A 299 6.55 19.31 -9.94
CA ARG A 299 7.75 19.28 -10.81
C ARG A 299 7.47 18.57 -12.14
N TRP A 300 6.73 17.46 -12.14
CA TRP A 300 6.40 16.75 -13.38
C TRP A 300 5.45 17.56 -14.27
N LYS A 301 4.50 18.32 -13.69
CA LYS A 301 3.65 19.26 -14.43
C LYS A 301 4.49 20.38 -15.06
N GLU A 302 5.42 20.94 -14.30
CA GLU A 302 6.36 21.96 -14.78
C GLU A 302 7.24 21.40 -15.90
N GLU A 303 7.85 20.24 -15.70
CA GLU A 303 8.70 19.56 -16.68
C GLU A 303 7.94 19.26 -17.98
N GLU A 304 6.67 18.86 -17.90
CA GLU A 304 5.85 18.62 -19.09
C GLU A 304 5.72 19.90 -19.94
N VAL A 305 5.49 21.05 -19.29
CA VAL A 305 5.40 22.35 -19.95
C VAL A 305 6.77 22.77 -20.50
N LEU A 306 7.83 22.65 -19.69
CA LEU A 306 9.20 23.02 -20.09
C LEU A 306 9.68 22.20 -21.28
N VAL A 307 9.61 20.87 -21.22
CA VAL A 307 10.06 19.99 -22.30
C VAL A 307 9.28 20.26 -23.59
N SER A 308 7.98 20.53 -23.49
CA SER A 308 7.17 20.89 -24.67
C SER A 308 7.68 22.18 -25.35
N ASN A 309 8.03 23.19 -24.54
CA ASN A 309 8.56 24.46 -25.04
C ASN A 309 10.01 24.32 -25.54
N GLU A 310 10.85 23.58 -24.83
CA GLU A 310 12.25 23.34 -25.20
C GLU A 310 12.37 22.66 -26.56
N VAL A 311 11.54 21.65 -26.85
CA VAL A 311 11.54 20.99 -28.17
C VAL A 311 11.17 21.97 -29.29
N ASP A 312 10.21 22.87 -29.07
CA ASP A 312 9.86 23.89 -30.06
C ASP A 312 10.97 24.95 -30.20
N TRP A 313 11.60 25.36 -29.09
CA TRP A 313 12.73 26.30 -29.11
C TRP A 313 13.95 25.72 -29.83
N VAL A 314 14.28 24.46 -29.60
CA VAL A 314 15.37 23.76 -30.30
C VAL A 314 15.11 23.73 -31.80
N ARG A 315 13.89 23.39 -32.22
CA ARG A 315 13.49 23.43 -33.64
C ARG A 315 13.64 24.83 -34.24
N ARG A 316 13.17 25.88 -33.55
CA ARG A 316 13.30 27.28 -34.00
C ARG A 316 14.77 27.71 -34.08
N PHE A 317 15.61 27.26 -33.15
CA PHE A 317 17.04 27.53 -33.17
C PHE A 317 17.73 26.89 -34.39
N PHE A 318 17.39 25.65 -34.72
CA PHE A 318 17.90 25.00 -35.94
C PHE A 318 17.47 25.73 -37.21
N GLN A 319 16.21 26.17 -37.30
CA GLN A 319 15.72 27.00 -38.40
C GLN A 319 16.46 28.34 -38.50
N PHE A 320 16.72 28.97 -37.35
CA PHE A 320 17.51 30.20 -37.30
C PHE A 320 18.94 29.99 -37.81
N GLN A 321 19.61 28.91 -37.38
CA GLN A 321 20.95 28.57 -37.86
C GLN A 321 20.95 28.27 -39.36
N GLN A 322 20.00 27.46 -39.84
CA GLN A 322 19.82 27.17 -41.27
C GLN A 322 19.72 28.46 -42.09
N ASN A 323 18.86 29.39 -41.68
CA ASN A 323 18.69 30.68 -42.37
C ASN A 323 19.95 31.54 -42.30
N THR A 324 20.64 31.55 -41.16
CA THR A 324 21.92 32.27 -41.01
C THR A 324 22.97 31.76 -42.00
N TRP A 325 23.09 30.44 -42.16
CA TRP A 325 24.03 29.84 -43.12
C TRP A 325 23.59 30.05 -44.57
N ARG A 326 22.29 30.05 -44.88
CA ARG A 326 21.76 30.41 -46.21
C ARG A 326 22.11 31.85 -46.58
N VAL A 327 21.93 32.80 -45.66
CA VAL A 327 22.32 34.21 -45.87
C VAL A 327 23.82 34.32 -46.10
N ARG A 328 24.65 33.64 -45.30
CA ARG A 328 26.11 33.61 -45.51
C ARG A 328 26.49 33.05 -46.87
N ALA A 329 25.87 31.96 -47.32
CA ALA A 329 26.14 31.38 -48.64
C ALA A 329 25.83 32.37 -49.78
N SER A 330 24.80 33.22 -49.63
CA SER A 330 24.45 34.23 -50.64
C SER A 330 25.40 35.44 -50.68
N GLY A 331 26.06 35.77 -49.56
CA GLY A 331 26.94 36.93 -49.44
C GLY A 331 28.41 36.69 -49.78
N ILE A 332 28.79 35.45 -50.12
CA ILE A 332 30.20 35.07 -50.35
C ILE A 332 30.54 34.99 -51.85
N GLY A 333 31.65 35.62 -52.23
CA GLY A 333 32.13 35.68 -53.62
C GLY A 333 32.97 34.49 -54.10
N THR A 334 33.50 33.65 -53.21
CA THR A 334 34.31 32.47 -53.59
C THR A 334 33.51 31.16 -53.53
N ASP A 335 33.67 30.33 -54.56
CA ASP A 335 32.87 29.09 -54.73
C ASP A 335 33.07 28.07 -53.59
N GLY A 336 34.29 27.90 -53.09
CA GLY A 336 34.56 26.94 -52.01
C GLY A 336 33.88 27.30 -50.69
N GLN A 337 33.89 28.59 -50.33
CA GLN A 337 33.24 29.08 -49.11
C GLN A 337 31.71 29.03 -49.25
N ARG A 338 31.18 29.30 -50.45
CA ARG A 338 29.76 29.13 -50.76
C ARG A 338 29.30 27.67 -50.62
N ALA A 339 30.08 26.73 -51.17
CA ALA A 339 29.78 25.31 -51.06
C ALA A 339 29.79 24.82 -49.59
N TYR A 340 30.74 25.30 -48.79
CA TYR A 340 30.78 24.99 -47.36
C TYR A 340 29.55 25.55 -46.61
N ALA A 341 29.21 26.83 -46.81
CA ALA A 341 28.06 27.44 -46.15
C ALA A 341 26.73 26.77 -46.56
N ALA A 342 26.60 26.35 -47.82
CA ALA A 342 25.45 25.57 -48.29
C ALA A 342 25.36 24.20 -47.62
N ARG A 343 26.49 23.51 -47.42
CA ARG A 343 26.54 22.24 -46.69
C ARG A 343 26.10 22.40 -45.23
N GLU A 344 26.57 23.44 -44.54
CA GLU A 344 26.15 23.73 -43.16
C GLU A 344 24.66 24.03 -43.09
N ALA A 345 24.12 24.83 -44.03
CA ALA A 345 22.68 25.08 -44.11
C ALA A 345 21.87 23.78 -44.27
N ALA A 346 22.31 22.86 -45.13
CA ALA A 346 21.67 21.56 -45.32
C ALA A 346 21.75 20.66 -44.07
N MET A 347 22.84 20.73 -43.30
CA MET A 347 22.94 20.02 -42.02
C MET A 347 21.90 20.52 -41.01
N TRP A 348 21.77 21.85 -40.84
CA TRP A 348 20.78 22.44 -39.94
C TRP A 348 19.33 22.19 -40.39
N GLU A 349 19.10 22.11 -41.70
CA GLU A 349 17.83 21.65 -42.28
C GLU A 349 17.50 20.23 -41.81
N GLY A 350 18.44 19.29 -41.98
CA GLY A 350 18.25 17.91 -41.53
C GLY A 350 17.98 17.80 -40.02
N LEU A 351 18.65 18.60 -39.18
CA LEU A 351 18.36 18.65 -37.74
C LEU A 351 16.97 19.22 -37.43
N THR A 352 16.51 20.20 -38.21
CA THR A 352 15.16 20.76 -38.09
C THR A 352 14.10 19.70 -38.40
N ASP A 353 14.28 18.97 -39.48
CA ASP A 353 13.35 17.91 -39.91
C ASP A 353 13.31 16.77 -38.88
N GLN A 354 14.48 16.35 -38.36
CA GLN A 354 14.55 15.35 -37.30
C GLN A 354 13.84 15.81 -36.01
N ALA A 355 13.98 17.08 -35.64
CA ALA A 355 13.28 17.66 -34.48
C ALA A 355 11.75 17.71 -34.71
N ALA A 356 11.29 18.02 -35.93
CA ALA A 356 9.88 18.01 -36.29
C ALA A 356 9.29 16.60 -36.26
N ASP A 357 10.00 15.61 -36.83
CA ASP A 357 9.59 14.20 -36.84
C ASP A 357 9.52 13.62 -35.43
N THR A 358 10.49 13.91 -34.58
CA THR A 358 10.49 13.44 -33.18
C THR A 358 9.32 14.05 -32.41
N LEU A 359 9.05 15.35 -32.58
CA LEU A 359 7.87 15.98 -31.98
C LEU A 359 6.57 15.33 -32.46
N ALA A 360 6.43 15.09 -33.77
CA ALA A 360 5.25 14.44 -34.34
C ALA A 360 5.02 13.02 -33.77
N ARG A 361 6.10 12.26 -33.52
CA ARG A 361 6.03 10.93 -32.88
C ARG A 361 5.62 10.97 -31.41
N LEU A 362 6.01 12.03 -30.68
CA LEU A 362 5.75 12.15 -29.24
C LEU A 362 4.32 12.60 -28.93
N GLN A 363 3.71 13.43 -29.79
CA GLN A 363 2.33 13.93 -29.62
C GLN A 363 1.28 12.82 -29.38
N PRO A 364 1.18 11.75 -30.18
CA PRO A 364 0.19 10.69 -29.94
C PRO A 364 0.46 9.91 -28.66
N ILE A 365 1.73 9.73 -28.27
CA ILE A 365 2.10 9.06 -27.01
C ILE A 365 1.64 9.92 -25.83
N ARG A 366 1.91 11.24 -25.87
CA ARG A 366 1.45 12.19 -24.86
C ARG A 366 -0.08 12.16 -24.72
N ALA A 367 -0.81 12.24 -25.83
CA ALA A 367 -2.27 12.19 -25.82
C ALA A 367 -2.81 10.89 -25.20
N ARG A 368 -2.20 9.75 -25.54
CA ARG A 368 -2.57 8.44 -24.98
C ARG A 368 -2.34 8.37 -23.46
N ILE A 369 -1.21 8.89 -22.97
CA ILE A 369 -0.90 8.92 -21.53
C ILE A 369 -1.96 9.72 -20.77
N HIS A 370 -2.30 10.92 -21.25
CA HIS A 370 -3.34 11.76 -20.65
C HIS A 370 -4.72 11.09 -20.67
N GLN A 371 -5.06 10.40 -21.75
CA GLN A 371 -6.34 9.67 -21.87
C GLN A 371 -6.43 8.50 -20.88
N VAL A 372 -5.36 7.69 -20.75
CA VAL A 372 -5.32 6.58 -19.77
C VAL A 372 -5.44 7.11 -18.34
N PHE A 373 -4.75 8.22 -18.04
CA PHE A 373 -4.81 8.84 -16.73
C PHE A 373 -6.22 9.37 -16.40
N ALA A 374 -6.89 10.01 -17.36
CA ALA A 374 -8.27 10.51 -17.19
C ALA A 374 -9.26 9.37 -16.90
N ILE A 375 -9.13 8.23 -17.59
CA ILE A 375 -9.98 7.04 -17.37
C ILE A 375 -9.77 6.45 -15.97
N GLN A 376 -8.53 6.38 -15.49
CA GLN A 376 -8.20 5.79 -14.19
C GLN A 376 -8.65 6.67 -13.00
N HIS A 377 -8.75 7.99 -13.19
CA HIS A 377 -9.01 8.94 -12.11
C HIS A 377 -10.35 9.69 -12.23
N GLY A 378 -11.25 9.27 -13.14
CA GLY A 378 -12.62 9.78 -13.22
C GLY A 378 -12.74 11.25 -13.65
N GLY A 379 -11.72 11.81 -14.30
CA GLY A 379 -11.72 13.20 -14.77
C GLY A 379 -12.47 13.33 -16.09
N THR A 380 -13.53 14.13 -16.11
CA THR A 380 -14.23 14.54 -17.34
C THR A 380 -13.28 15.24 -18.29
N THR A 381 -13.11 14.70 -19.49
CA THR A 381 -12.44 15.36 -20.61
C THR A 381 -13.29 16.54 -21.09
N GLU A 382 -13.02 17.75 -20.61
CA GLU A 382 -13.37 18.94 -21.38
C GLU A 382 -12.42 19.00 -22.57
N ALA A 383 -12.99 18.73 -23.74
CA ALA A 383 -12.30 18.79 -25.01
C ALA A 383 -11.82 20.22 -25.26
N ALA A 384 -10.50 20.42 -25.29
CA ALA A 384 -9.90 21.60 -25.89
C ALA A 384 -10.21 21.58 -27.40
N GLY A 385 -11.32 22.22 -27.77
CA GLY A 385 -11.71 22.46 -29.15
C GLY A 385 -10.70 23.39 -29.81
N VAL A 386 -10.05 22.87 -30.84
CA VAL A 386 -9.33 23.65 -31.85
C VAL A 386 -10.32 24.61 -32.50
N SER A 387 -10.21 25.91 -32.22
CA SER A 387 -10.85 26.96 -33.01
C SER A 387 -9.78 27.77 -33.71
N SER A 388 -9.67 27.52 -35.02
CA SER A 388 -8.96 28.36 -35.97
C SER A 388 -9.67 29.70 -36.10
N ASN A 389 -8.97 30.82 -35.91
CA ASN A 389 -9.16 32.01 -36.75
C ASN A 389 -7.95 32.95 -36.68
N SER A 390 -7.57 33.43 -37.88
CA SER A 390 -6.43 34.29 -38.22
C SER A 390 -6.67 35.79 -37.87
N PRO A 391 -5.69 36.69 -38.08
CA PRO A 391 -5.30 37.71 -37.10
C PRO A 391 -6.01 39.06 -37.27
N ALA A 392 -6.18 39.81 -36.17
CA ALA A 392 -6.46 41.23 -36.19
C ALA A 392 -5.82 41.96 -35.01
N ALA A 393 -4.99 42.96 -35.37
CA ALA A 393 -4.61 44.18 -34.67
C ALA A 393 -4.00 44.14 -33.25
N LEU A 394 -2.78 44.70 -33.16
CA LEU A 394 -2.11 45.12 -31.94
C LEU A 394 -3.00 45.99 -31.04
N SER A 395 -3.07 45.64 -29.76
CA SER A 395 -3.19 46.59 -28.64
C SER A 395 -2.45 46.00 -27.43
N GLN A 396 -1.73 46.86 -26.70
CA GLN A 396 -0.71 46.55 -25.70
C GLN A 396 -1.26 45.77 -24.48
N PRO A 397 -0.45 44.95 -23.77
CA PRO A 397 -0.89 44.32 -22.54
C PRO A 397 -0.70 45.25 -21.33
N GLU A 398 -1.78 45.49 -20.60
CA GLU A 398 -1.73 45.94 -19.21
C GLU A 398 -1.08 44.84 -18.35
N VAL A 399 -0.16 45.25 -17.48
CA VAL A 399 0.54 44.37 -16.56
C VAL A 399 -0.38 44.10 -15.37
N ASP A 400 -1.05 42.96 -15.37
CA ASP A 400 -1.77 42.45 -14.21
C ASP A 400 -0.79 41.65 -13.33
N THR A 401 -0.24 42.31 -12.31
CA THR A 401 0.57 41.68 -11.25
C THR A 401 -0.34 40.94 -10.27
N THR A 402 -0.82 39.76 -10.64
CA THR A 402 -1.39 38.81 -9.69
C THR A 402 -0.66 37.48 -9.84
N GLN A 403 0.33 37.25 -8.96
CA GLN A 403 0.92 35.92 -8.79
C GLN A 403 -0.21 34.96 -8.35
N PRO A 404 -0.40 33.82 -9.02
CA PRO A 404 -1.28 32.80 -8.48
C PRO A 404 -0.56 32.21 -7.26
N GLU A 405 -1.04 32.53 -6.06
CA GLU A 405 -0.70 31.76 -4.87
C GLU A 405 -1.10 30.31 -5.13
N THR A 406 -0.13 29.46 -5.47
CA THR A 406 -0.29 28.01 -5.46
C THR A 406 -0.48 27.59 -4.01
N ARG A 407 -1.71 27.69 -3.50
CA ARG A 407 -2.11 27.11 -2.22
C ARG A 407 -1.79 25.63 -2.30
N ILE A 408 -0.85 25.19 -1.48
CA ILE A 408 -0.63 23.77 -1.23
C ILE A 408 -2.00 23.21 -0.81
N PRO A 409 -2.57 22.24 -1.54
CA PRO A 409 -3.80 21.61 -1.09
C PRO A 409 -3.54 21.06 0.31
N GLN A 410 -4.46 21.36 1.24
CA GLN A 410 -4.41 20.75 2.56
C GLN A 410 -4.25 19.25 2.35
N PRO A 411 -3.30 18.59 3.04
CA PRO A 411 -3.24 17.13 3.01
C PRO A 411 -4.65 16.63 3.32
N PRO A 412 -5.11 15.53 2.68
CA PRO A 412 -6.42 14.98 2.99
C PRO A 412 -6.55 14.91 4.52
N SER A 413 -7.61 15.53 5.05
CA SER A 413 -7.93 15.40 6.46
C SER A 413 -8.01 13.91 6.77
N LEU A 414 -7.11 13.46 7.66
CA LEU A 414 -6.93 12.06 8.01
C LEU A 414 -8.16 11.55 8.77
#